data_AF-A0AAE5HFU4-F1
#
_entry.id   AF-A0AAE5HFU4-F1
#
_cell.length_a   1.000
_cell.length_b   1.000
_cell.length_c   1.000
_cell.angle_alpha   90.00
_cell.angle_beta   90.00
_cell.angle_gamma   90.00
#
_symmetry.space_group_name_H-M   'P 1'
#
loop_
_entity.id
_entity.type
_entity.pdbx_description
1 polymer ?
#
loop_
_entity_poly.entity_id
_entity_poly.type
_entity_poly.pdbx_seq_one_letter_code
_entity_poly.pdbx_strand_id
1 'polypeptide(L)'
;MASGNPDRENVPSNVRKKMLRRENYKCELCGGRGIEKGGNKILEVHHQTYDPEGYDVHDEENLTVLCIQCHNWTHKQPQQEALPIDVSEEAANKMLPHDFEIISILHKKGLLSTPELKDELTADLTHPAVRERCWVMMGLSEIIPDVDEPLINQDVKTGKWGLSGQIDHPERGRIPESDQRLIQRIHDERVYRALERTGDRDLVAEVFGIAPRTVSHKEKRALAYKFPLDALESSAGRPRKEDTDTE
;
A
#
# COMPACT_ATOMS: atom_id res chain seq x y z
N MET A 1 26.26 5.32 37.95
CA MET A 1 25.42 4.15 37.66
C MET A 1 25.14 4.17 36.17
N ALA A 2 25.72 3.24 35.42
CA ALA A 2 25.66 3.25 33.97
C ALA A 2 24.39 2.54 33.51
N SER A 3 23.45 3.31 32.94
CA SER A 3 22.27 2.78 32.26
C SER A 3 22.71 2.18 30.92
N GLY A 4 22.81 0.86 30.87
CA GLY A 4 23.09 0.11 29.65
C GLY A 4 21.93 0.23 28.67
N ASN A 5 22.23 0.56 27.43
CA ASN A 5 21.30 0.59 26.30
C ASN A 5 20.79 -0.85 26.04
N PRO A 6 19.47 -1.15 26.08
CA PRO A 6 18.93 -2.51 25.95
C PRO A 6 19.06 -3.12 24.53
N ASP A 7 19.78 -2.46 23.63
CA ASP A 7 19.70 -2.67 22.18
C ASP A 7 20.56 -3.83 21.61
N ARG A 8 21.04 -4.78 22.42
CA ARG A 8 21.99 -5.82 21.92
C ARG A 8 21.92 -7.17 22.63
N GLU A 9 20.83 -7.91 22.43
CA GLU A 9 20.95 -9.37 22.37
C GLU A 9 20.96 -9.79 20.91
N ASN A 10 22.18 -9.94 20.35
CA ASN A 10 22.37 -10.26 18.94
C ASN A 10 21.79 -11.66 18.65
N VAL A 11 20.85 -11.74 17.71
CA VAL A 11 20.34 -13.01 17.17
C VAL A 11 21.52 -13.95 16.85
N PRO A 12 21.55 -15.18 17.40
CA PRO A 12 22.63 -16.11 17.17
C PRO A 12 22.92 -16.33 15.68
N SER A 13 24.19 -16.40 15.31
CA SER A 13 24.60 -16.42 13.89
C SER A 13 24.05 -17.61 13.09
N ASN A 14 23.80 -18.75 13.76
CA ASN A 14 23.16 -19.92 13.19
C ASN A 14 21.67 -19.67 12.89
N VAL A 15 20.95 -19.02 13.82
CA VAL A 15 19.53 -18.63 13.65
C VAL A 15 19.41 -17.59 12.53
N ARG A 16 20.28 -16.57 12.52
CA ARG A 16 20.32 -15.57 11.43
C ARG A 16 20.48 -16.21 10.05
N LYS A 17 21.41 -17.16 9.90
CA LYS A 17 21.63 -17.88 8.63
C LYS A 17 20.47 -18.80 8.25
N LYS A 18 19.69 -19.28 9.22
CA LYS A 18 18.50 -20.10 8.98
C LYS A 18 17.36 -19.23 8.47
N MET A 19 17.08 -18.11 9.14
CA MET A 19 16.10 -17.11 8.70
C MET A 19 16.37 -16.60 7.28
N LEU A 20 17.61 -16.19 6.98
CA LEU A 20 17.98 -15.73 5.64
C LEU A 20 17.75 -16.80 4.55
N ARG A 21 17.93 -18.08 4.88
CA ARG A 21 17.66 -19.18 3.94
C ARG A 21 16.18 -19.45 3.79
N ARG A 22 15.42 -19.43 4.89
CA ARG A 22 13.95 -19.58 4.92
C ARG A 22 13.31 -18.56 3.99
N GLU A 23 13.72 -17.30 4.10
CA GLU A 23 13.18 -16.18 3.31
C GLU A 23 13.86 -15.98 1.95
N ASN A 24 14.63 -16.96 1.48
CA ASN A 24 15.33 -16.92 0.18
C ASN A 24 16.15 -15.64 -0.06
N TYR A 25 16.76 -15.12 1.02
CA TYR A 25 17.52 -13.87 1.04
C TYR A 25 16.73 -12.71 0.42
N LYS A 26 15.46 -12.57 0.80
CA LYS A 26 14.63 -11.42 0.46
C LYS A 26 14.23 -10.71 1.74
N CYS A 27 14.17 -9.38 1.67
CA CYS A 27 13.50 -8.58 2.67
C CYS A 27 12.01 -8.93 2.64
N GLU A 28 11.45 -9.33 3.78
CA GLU A 28 10.03 -9.66 3.91
C GLU A 28 9.13 -8.43 3.73
N LEU A 29 9.63 -7.23 4.07
CA LEU A 29 8.87 -5.98 3.92
C LEU A 29 8.87 -5.42 2.48
N CYS A 30 10.01 -5.37 1.80
CA CYS A 30 10.13 -4.72 0.49
C CYS A 30 10.40 -5.68 -0.68
N GLY A 31 10.54 -6.98 -0.41
CA GLY A 31 10.89 -8.01 -1.40
C GLY A 31 12.32 -7.89 -1.97
N GLY A 32 13.07 -6.86 -1.57
CA GLY A 32 14.41 -6.57 -2.07
C GLY A 32 15.39 -7.72 -1.77
N ARG A 33 16.14 -8.14 -2.78
CA ARG A 33 17.05 -9.28 -2.69
C ARG A 33 18.38 -8.90 -2.04
N GLY A 34 18.88 -9.78 -1.18
CA GLY A 34 20.16 -9.66 -0.49
C GLY A 34 21.35 -9.73 -1.45
N ILE A 35 22.43 -9.03 -1.11
CA ILE A 35 23.71 -9.07 -1.85
C ILE A 35 24.25 -10.50 -1.98
N GLU A 36 23.96 -11.37 -1.01
CA GLU A 36 24.40 -12.77 -0.98
C GLU A 36 23.76 -13.63 -2.08
N LYS A 37 22.68 -13.16 -2.70
CA LYS A 37 22.00 -13.83 -3.82
C LYS A 37 21.94 -12.94 -5.07
N GLY A 38 22.90 -12.03 -5.23
CA GLY A 38 23.01 -11.16 -6.40
C GLY A 38 22.02 -10.00 -6.43
N GLY A 39 21.43 -9.66 -5.28
CA GLY A 39 20.66 -8.43 -5.11
C GLY A 39 21.54 -7.26 -4.67
N ASN A 40 20.90 -6.19 -4.18
CA ASN A 40 21.56 -4.95 -3.77
C ASN A 40 21.22 -4.52 -2.33
N LYS A 41 20.55 -5.39 -1.55
CA LYS A 41 20.16 -5.10 -0.17
C LYS A 41 21.11 -5.79 0.80
N ILE A 42 21.46 -5.11 1.88
CA ILE A 42 22.08 -5.75 3.04
C ILE A 42 20.94 -6.17 3.96
N LEU A 43 20.88 -7.45 4.31
CA LEU A 43 19.80 -8.05 5.10
C LEU A 43 20.21 -8.29 6.55
N GLU A 44 19.29 -8.00 7.45
CA GLU A 44 19.36 -8.20 8.89
C GLU A 44 18.14 -9.00 9.36
N VAL A 45 18.24 -9.56 10.56
CA VAL A 45 17.12 -10.27 11.20
C VAL A 45 16.69 -9.42 12.38
N HIS A 46 15.40 -9.12 12.41
CA HIS A 46 14.73 -8.27 13.37
C HIS A 46 13.82 -9.10 14.27
N HIS A 47 13.79 -8.80 15.56
CA HIS A 47 12.81 -9.32 16.49
C HIS A 47 11.47 -8.60 16.34
N GLN A 48 10.37 -9.33 16.23
CA GLN A 48 9.02 -8.74 16.23
C GLN A 48 8.68 -8.18 17.62
N THR A 49 9.02 -8.91 18.69
CA THR A 49 8.95 -8.44 20.08
C THR A 49 10.13 -8.96 20.91
N TYR A 50 10.51 -8.22 21.96
CA TYR A 50 11.50 -8.68 22.94
C TYR A 50 10.87 -9.41 24.14
N ASP A 51 9.54 -9.42 24.23
CA ASP A 51 8.78 -10.12 25.28
C ASP A 51 7.68 -11.00 24.65
N PRO A 52 8.06 -12.09 23.96
CA PRO A 52 7.07 -13.00 23.38
C PRO A 52 6.41 -13.90 24.43
N GLU A 53 5.08 -14.00 24.37
CA GLU A 53 4.34 -14.96 25.19
C GLU A 53 4.37 -16.36 24.56
N GLY A 54 5.00 -17.31 25.26
CA GLY A 54 4.90 -18.75 24.92
C GLY A 54 5.99 -19.31 24.00
N TYR A 55 6.99 -18.52 23.61
CA TYR A 55 8.15 -19.00 22.84
C TYR A 55 9.43 -18.21 23.18
N ASP A 56 10.58 -18.68 22.69
CA ASP A 56 11.89 -18.07 22.93
C ASP A 56 12.04 -16.73 22.17
N VAL A 57 12.80 -15.78 22.74
CA VAL A 57 13.04 -14.48 22.09
C VAL A 57 13.70 -14.61 20.73
N HIS A 58 14.50 -15.64 20.48
CA HIS A 58 15.11 -15.95 19.19
C HIS A 58 14.38 -17.05 18.42
N ASP A 59 13.15 -17.39 18.80
CA ASP A 59 12.33 -18.31 18.03
C ASP A 59 12.12 -17.76 16.62
N GLU A 60 12.14 -18.63 15.62
CA GLU A 60 11.99 -18.23 14.22
C GLU A 60 10.64 -17.62 13.90
N GLU A 61 9.62 -17.91 14.71
CA GLU A 61 8.31 -17.26 14.64
C GLU A 61 8.37 -15.80 15.11
N ASN A 62 9.31 -15.46 16.00
CA ASN A 62 9.55 -14.09 16.49
C ASN A 62 10.45 -13.24 15.59
N LEU A 63 10.98 -13.81 14.52
CA LEU A 63 12.03 -13.16 13.72
C LEU A 63 11.52 -12.83 12.32
N THR A 64 12.01 -11.71 11.77
CA THR A 64 11.74 -11.33 10.38
C THR A 64 13.01 -10.83 9.68
N VAL A 65 13.16 -11.10 8.39
CA VAL A 65 14.30 -10.70 7.56
C VAL A 65 14.00 -9.36 6.89
N LEU A 66 14.75 -8.33 7.26
CA LEU A 66 14.59 -6.98 6.72
C LEU A 66 15.88 -6.47 6.09
N CYS A 67 15.78 -5.65 5.04
CA CYS A 67 16.95 -4.89 4.61
C CYS A 67 17.26 -3.77 5.62
N ILE A 68 18.51 -3.32 5.75
CA ILE A 68 18.92 -2.25 6.70
C ILE A 68 17.98 -1.03 6.68
N GLN A 69 17.52 -0.64 5.49
CA GLN A 69 16.58 0.49 5.34
C GLN A 69 15.23 0.20 6.01
N CYS A 70 14.66 -0.98 5.76
CA CYS A 70 13.42 -1.46 6.37
C CYS A 70 13.58 -1.76 7.87
N HIS A 71 14.75 -2.24 8.28
CA HIS A 71 15.07 -2.56 9.66
C HIS A 71 15.11 -1.29 10.52
N ASN A 72 15.92 -0.30 10.12
CA ASN A 72 15.99 1.00 10.80
C ASN A 72 14.65 1.74 10.84
N TRP A 73 13.83 1.51 9.82
CA TRP A 73 12.49 2.06 9.69
C TRP A 73 11.50 1.43 10.66
N THR A 74 11.67 0.14 11.00
CA THR A 74 10.79 -0.58 11.93
C THR A 74 10.98 -0.01 13.34
N HIS A 75 12.22 0.28 13.71
CA HIS A 75 12.55 0.95 14.97
C HIS A 75 12.13 2.42 15.05
N LYS A 76 11.74 3.05 13.93
CA LYS A 76 11.37 4.47 13.87
C LYS A 76 9.88 4.70 13.70
N GLN A 77 9.06 3.65 13.79
CA GLN A 77 7.61 3.80 13.75
C GLN A 77 7.14 4.60 14.98
N PRO A 78 6.29 5.63 14.81
CA PRO A 78 5.51 6.16 15.92
C PRO A 78 4.64 5.01 16.45
N GLN A 79 4.66 4.77 17.76
CA GLN A 79 3.75 3.79 18.37
C GLN A 79 2.29 4.14 17.98
N GLN A 80 1.50 3.12 17.60
CA GLN A 80 0.10 3.23 17.13
C GLN A 80 -0.78 4.11 18.04
N GLU A 81 -0.46 4.17 19.34
CA GLU A 81 -1.16 4.94 20.37
C GLU A 81 -1.14 6.47 20.18
N ALA A 82 -0.41 7.00 19.20
CA ALA A 82 -0.29 8.43 18.92
C ALA A 82 -1.01 8.91 17.65
N LEU A 83 -1.75 8.05 16.93
CA LEU A 83 -2.43 8.47 15.71
C LEU A 83 -3.69 9.29 16.02
N PRO A 84 -3.97 10.31 15.21
CA PRO A 84 -5.14 11.16 15.40
C PRO A 84 -6.46 10.54 14.93
N ILE A 85 -6.42 9.32 14.40
CA ILE A 85 -7.56 8.54 13.94
C ILE A 85 -7.39 7.09 14.39
N ASP A 86 -8.50 6.37 14.48
CA ASP A 86 -8.46 4.94 14.71
C ASP A 86 -7.96 4.22 13.44
N VAL A 87 -7.00 3.32 13.62
CA VAL A 87 -6.42 2.51 12.56
C VAL A 87 -6.38 1.09 13.07
N SER A 88 -7.17 0.20 12.45
CA SER A 88 -7.19 -1.21 12.83
C SER A 88 -5.79 -1.82 12.73
N GLU A 89 -5.54 -2.84 13.55
CA GLU A 89 -4.27 -3.55 13.55
C GLU A 89 -3.94 -4.11 12.16
N GLU A 90 -4.93 -4.64 11.44
CA GLU A 90 -4.73 -5.15 10.07
C GLU A 90 -4.37 -4.05 9.07
N ALA A 91 -4.92 -2.84 9.23
CA ALA A 91 -4.57 -1.69 8.41
C ALA A 91 -3.15 -1.22 8.71
N ALA A 92 -2.80 -1.10 9.99
CA ALA A 92 -1.46 -0.74 10.44
C ALA A 92 -0.40 -1.72 9.91
N ASN A 93 -0.69 -3.02 9.92
CA ASN A 93 0.18 -4.07 9.40
C ASN A 93 0.43 -3.98 7.88
N LYS A 94 -0.43 -3.29 7.12
CA LYS A 94 -0.25 -3.04 5.67
C LYS A 94 0.35 -1.66 5.36
N MET A 95 0.55 -0.82 6.38
CA MET A 95 1.05 0.54 6.25
C MET A 95 2.58 0.63 6.40
N LEU A 96 3.13 1.69 5.83
CA LEU A 96 4.50 2.15 6.07
C LEU A 96 4.46 3.35 7.05
N PRO A 97 5.52 3.75 7.77
CA PRO A 97 5.62 4.76 8.80
C PRO A 97 5.40 6.13 8.17
N HIS A 98 5.78 6.29 6.91
CA HIS A 98 5.46 7.46 6.11
C HIS A 98 3.94 7.61 5.92
N ASP A 99 3.16 6.53 5.96
CA ASP A 99 1.70 6.62 5.94
C ASP A 99 1.16 7.17 7.26
N PHE A 100 1.69 6.70 8.39
CA PHE A 100 1.37 7.24 9.72
C PHE A 100 1.77 8.72 9.84
N GLU A 101 2.91 9.08 9.26
CA GLU A 101 3.37 10.46 9.17
C GLU A 101 2.45 11.30 8.26
N ILE A 102 2.06 10.79 7.08
CA ILE A 102 1.08 11.45 6.20
C ILE A 102 -0.23 11.70 6.95
N ILE A 103 -0.77 10.70 7.64
CA ILE A 103 -2.00 10.83 8.45
C ILE A 103 -1.83 11.94 9.50
N SER A 104 -0.70 11.94 10.20
CA SER A 104 -0.39 12.95 11.22
C SER A 104 -0.26 14.36 10.64
N ILE A 105 0.33 14.50 9.45
CA ILE A 105 0.45 15.78 8.73
C ILE A 105 -0.94 16.26 8.28
N LEU A 106 -1.74 15.39 7.66
CA LEU A 106 -3.09 15.72 7.19
C LEU A 106 -4.03 16.09 8.34
N HIS A 107 -3.93 15.41 9.48
CA HIS A 107 -4.67 15.80 10.68
C HIS A 107 -4.33 17.23 11.12
N LYS A 108 -3.03 17.57 11.17
CA LYS A 108 -2.56 18.87 11.66
C LYS A 108 -2.79 20.02 10.68
N LYS A 109 -2.66 19.76 9.37
CA LYS A 109 -2.64 20.80 8.33
C LYS A 109 -3.88 20.81 7.44
N GLY A 110 -4.75 19.81 7.54
CA GLY A 110 -5.91 19.65 6.66
C GLY A 110 -5.50 19.19 5.26
N LEU A 111 -6.22 19.68 4.26
CA LEU A 111 -6.06 19.22 2.87
C LEU A 111 -4.75 19.69 2.24
N LEU A 112 -3.95 18.75 1.76
CA LEU A 112 -2.67 19.00 1.10
C LEU A 112 -2.57 18.28 -0.24
N SER A 113 -1.93 18.91 -1.21
CA SER A 113 -1.49 18.26 -2.44
C SER A 113 -0.33 17.30 -2.17
N THR A 114 -0.07 16.40 -3.11
CA THR A 114 1.06 15.46 -2.98
C THR A 114 2.44 16.13 -2.98
N PRO A 115 2.68 17.26 -3.68
CA PRO A 115 3.91 18.04 -3.49
C PRO A 115 4.02 18.65 -2.09
N GLU A 116 2.94 19.27 -1.58
CA GLU A 116 2.93 19.82 -0.21
C GLU A 116 3.18 18.73 0.84
N LEU A 117 2.55 17.56 0.71
CA LEU A 117 2.83 16.40 1.58
C LEU A 117 4.30 15.98 1.52
N LYS A 118 4.89 15.91 0.32
CA LYS A 118 6.29 15.56 0.15
C LYS A 118 7.21 16.52 0.90
N ASP A 119 6.93 17.82 0.86
CA ASP A 119 7.79 18.84 1.47
C ASP A 119 7.68 18.85 3.01
N GLU A 120 6.62 18.27 3.56
CA GLU A 120 6.40 18.11 5.01
C GLU A 120 6.95 16.80 5.59
N LEU A 121 7.16 15.79 4.74
CA LEU A 121 7.63 14.48 5.19
C LEU A 121 9.10 14.53 5.62
N THR A 122 9.38 13.90 6.76
CA THR A 122 10.74 13.70 7.26
C THR A 122 11.53 12.79 6.31
N ALA A 123 10.85 11.84 5.67
CA ALA A 123 11.45 10.93 4.71
C ALA A 123 11.59 11.56 3.33
N ASP A 124 12.78 11.45 2.74
CA ASP A 124 13.04 11.90 1.36
C ASP A 124 12.41 10.95 0.34
N LEU A 125 11.10 11.08 0.15
CA LEU A 125 10.34 10.36 -0.86
C LEU A 125 10.21 11.19 -2.14
N THR A 126 10.27 10.50 -3.28
CA THR A 126 9.93 11.12 -4.56
C THR A 126 8.43 11.46 -4.60
N HIS A 127 8.05 12.50 -5.35
CA HIS A 127 6.65 12.88 -5.50
C HIS A 127 5.74 11.74 -6.01
N PRO A 128 6.16 10.91 -6.99
CA PRO A 128 5.40 9.72 -7.38
C PRO A 128 5.22 8.70 -6.25
N ALA A 129 6.23 8.52 -5.38
CA ALA A 129 6.14 7.60 -4.26
C ALA A 129 5.13 8.08 -3.20
N VAL A 130 5.13 9.38 -2.86
CA VAL A 130 4.12 9.97 -1.96
C VAL A 130 2.71 9.78 -2.53
N ARG A 131 2.52 10.06 -3.82
CA ARG A 131 1.24 9.87 -4.50
C ARG A 131 0.79 8.41 -4.48
N GLU A 132 1.72 7.48 -4.66
CA GLU A 132 1.43 6.05 -4.57
C GLU A 132 1.03 5.64 -3.15
N ARG A 133 1.69 6.16 -2.11
CA ARG A 133 1.28 5.93 -0.72
C ARG A 133 -0.13 6.41 -0.46
N CYS A 134 -0.51 7.56 -1.01
CA CYS A 134 -1.89 8.05 -0.89
C CYS A 134 -2.92 7.08 -1.49
N TRP A 135 -2.63 6.47 -2.65
CA TRP A 135 -3.50 5.44 -3.23
C TRP A 135 -3.60 4.20 -2.35
N VAL A 136 -2.48 3.75 -1.78
CA VAL A 136 -2.48 2.58 -0.90
C VAL A 136 -3.39 2.83 0.32
N MET A 137 -3.18 3.93 1.05
CA MET A 137 -4.00 4.26 2.24
C MET A 137 -5.49 4.43 1.91
N MET A 138 -5.81 5.08 0.78
CA MET A 138 -7.19 5.22 0.33
C MET A 138 -7.81 3.89 -0.10
N GLY A 139 -7.01 2.92 -0.54
CA GLY A 139 -7.47 1.61 -1.00
C GLY A 139 -7.55 0.53 0.08
N LEU A 140 -7.04 0.78 1.30
CA LEU A 140 -7.00 -0.23 2.37
C LEU A 140 -8.38 -0.77 2.74
N SER A 141 -9.41 0.09 2.71
CA SER A 141 -10.80 -0.30 2.98
C SER A 141 -11.38 -1.30 1.96
N GLU A 142 -10.76 -1.47 0.80
CA GLU A 142 -11.17 -2.51 -0.14
C GLU A 142 -10.52 -3.86 0.14
N ILE A 143 -9.38 -3.86 0.83
CA ILE A 143 -8.56 -5.05 1.06
C ILE A 143 -8.85 -5.66 2.44
N ILE A 144 -9.33 -4.84 3.38
CA ILE A 144 -9.57 -5.22 4.77
C ILE A 144 -11.08 -5.22 5.01
N PRO A 145 -11.71 -6.39 5.22
CA PRO A 145 -13.16 -6.51 5.33
C PRO A 145 -13.82 -5.63 6.41
N ASP A 146 -13.11 -5.40 7.52
CA ASP A 146 -13.63 -4.69 8.68
C ASP A 146 -13.34 -3.18 8.66
N VAL A 147 -12.84 -2.65 7.54
CA VAL A 147 -12.57 -1.23 7.35
C VAL A 147 -13.55 -0.64 6.33
N ASP A 148 -14.64 -0.06 6.82
CA ASP A 148 -15.73 0.47 5.97
C ASP A 148 -15.33 1.76 5.22
N GLU A 149 -14.51 2.60 5.85
CA GLU A 149 -14.11 3.89 5.30
C GLU A 149 -12.61 3.96 5.02
N PRO A 150 -12.18 4.58 3.91
CA PRO A 150 -10.76 4.77 3.66
C PRO A 150 -10.15 5.71 4.72
N LEU A 151 -8.88 5.51 5.08
CA LEU A 151 -8.21 6.37 6.07
C LEU A 151 -8.07 7.83 5.58
N ILE A 152 -7.76 7.95 4.29
CA ILE A 152 -7.63 9.23 3.59
C ILE A 152 -8.41 9.18 2.28
N ASN A 153 -8.78 10.35 1.77
CA ASN A 153 -9.42 10.49 0.47
C ASN A 153 -8.78 11.62 -0.34
N GLN A 154 -9.18 11.74 -1.59
CA GLN A 154 -8.86 12.89 -2.43
C GLN A 154 -10.13 13.70 -2.66
N ASP A 155 -10.05 15.01 -2.42
CA ASP A 155 -11.14 15.93 -2.70
C ASP A 155 -11.26 16.18 -4.21
N VAL A 156 -12.47 16.01 -4.75
CA VAL A 156 -12.73 16.15 -6.20
C VAL A 156 -12.53 17.57 -6.72
N LYS A 157 -12.80 18.58 -5.88
CA LYS A 157 -12.80 19.98 -6.30
C LYS A 157 -11.38 20.53 -6.39
N THR A 158 -10.55 20.16 -5.42
CA THR A 158 -9.19 20.71 -5.27
C THR A 158 -8.10 19.74 -5.73
N GLY A 159 -8.40 18.45 -5.81
CA GLY A 159 -7.41 17.40 -6.04
C GLY A 159 -6.45 17.18 -4.86
N LYS A 160 -6.68 17.83 -3.71
CA LYS A 160 -5.90 17.66 -2.48
C LYS A 160 -6.35 16.43 -1.71
N TRP A 161 -5.46 15.92 -0.87
CA TRP A 161 -5.64 14.77 -0.01
C TRP A 161 -5.90 15.22 1.42
N GLY A 162 -6.71 14.46 2.14
CA GLY A 162 -7.10 14.74 3.53
C GLY A 162 -7.58 13.46 4.20
N LEU A 163 -7.73 13.50 5.51
CA LEU A 163 -8.44 12.44 6.23
C LEU A 163 -9.88 12.37 5.70
N SER A 164 -10.50 11.19 5.72
CA SER A 164 -11.85 11.05 5.17
C SER A 164 -12.87 11.98 5.85
N GLY A 165 -12.76 12.18 7.16
CA GLY A 165 -13.60 13.15 7.90
C GLY A 165 -13.35 14.63 7.55
N GLN A 166 -12.32 14.96 6.76
CA GLN A 166 -12.03 16.32 6.29
C GLN A 166 -12.53 16.59 4.86
N ILE A 167 -13.07 15.58 4.18
CA ILE A 167 -13.41 15.67 2.75
C ILE A 167 -14.92 15.53 2.54
N ASP A 168 -15.56 16.63 2.12
CA ASP A 168 -16.98 16.66 1.79
C ASP A 168 -17.29 15.94 0.45
N HIS A 169 -16.32 15.91 -0.45
CA HIS A 169 -16.52 15.48 -1.82
C HIS A 169 -15.42 14.51 -2.27
N PRO A 170 -15.47 13.23 -1.84
CA PRO A 170 -14.45 12.25 -2.17
C PRO A 170 -14.42 11.89 -3.66
N GLU A 171 -13.23 11.68 -4.21
CA GLU A 171 -13.02 11.16 -5.57
C GLU A 171 -13.39 9.69 -5.71
N ARG A 172 -13.33 8.91 -4.61
CA ARG A 172 -13.68 7.49 -4.60
C ARG A 172 -15.12 7.27 -5.09
N GLY A 173 -15.32 6.25 -5.92
CA GLY A 173 -16.64 5.85 -6.42
C GLY A 173 -17.24 6.76 -7.49
N ARG A 174 -16.55 7.83 -7.91
CA ARG A 174 -17.08 8.79 -8.89
C ARG A 174 -16.64 8.50 -10.32
N ILE A 175 -17.50 8.87 -11.25
CA ILE A 175 -17.18 8.93 -12.69
C ILE A 175 -16.53 10.30 -12.95
N PRO A 176 -15.26 10.36 -13.40
CA PRO A 176 -14.61 11.63 -13.71
C PRO A 176 -15.24 12.33 -14.91
N GLU A 177 -15.31 13.66 -14.87
CA GLU A 177 -15.78 14.48 -16.00
C GLU A 177 -14.73 14.61 -17.13
N SER A 178 -13.44 14.46 -16.78
CA SER A 178 -12.35 14.51 -17.76
C SER A 178 -12.20 13.18 -18.48
N ASP A 179 -12.29 13.19 -19.81
CA ASP A 179 -12.08 12.01 -20.67
C ASP A 179 -10.76 11.29 -20.36
N GLN A 180 -9.68 12.04 -20.14
CA GLN A 180 -8.38 11.45 -19.83
C GLN A 180 -8.41 10.68 -18.49
N ARG A 181 -9.07 11.24 -17.46
CA ARG A 181 -9.24 10.57 -16.17
C ARG A 181 -10.20 9.40 -16.28
N LEU A 182 -11.28 9.54 -17.05
CA LEU A 182 -12.26 8.49 -17.30
C LEU A 182 -11.61 7.26 -17.96
N ILE A 183 -10.88 7.47 -19.06
CA ILE A 183 -10.13 6.40 -19.76
C ILE A 183 -9.13 5.73 -18.81
N GLN A 184 -8.42 6.52 -18.00
CA GLN A 184 -7.50 5.98 -17.00
C GLN A 184 -8.23 5.07 -16.01
N ARG A 185 -9.35 5.53 -15.41
CA ARG A 185 -10.11 4.77 -14.42
C ARG A 185 -10.69 3.47 -15.00
N ILE A 186 -11.23 3.52 -16.22
CA ILE A 186 -11.71 2.33 -16.94
C ILE A 186 -10.58 1.31 -17.10
N HIS A 187 -9.41 1.76 -17.57
CA HIS A 187 -8.29 0.85 -17.79
C HIS A 187 -7.77 0.26 -16.48
N ASP A 188 -7.73 1.04 -15.40
CA ASP A 188 -7.25 0.55 -14.11
C ASP A 188 -8.19 -0.49 -13.52
N GLU A 189 -9.49 -0.21 -13.55
CA GLU A 189 -10.53 -1.12 -13.06
C GLU A 189 -10.54 -2.43 -13.85
N ARG A 190 -10.36 -2.39 -15.17
CA ARG A 190 -10.24 -3.60 -16.00
C ARG A 190 -9.01 -4.43 -15.66
N VAL A 191 -7.86 -3.78 -15.41
CA VAL A 191 -6.65 -4.48 -14.98
C VAL A 191 -6.86 -5.12 -13.62
N TYR A 192 -7.45 -4.41 -12.67
CA TYR A 192 -7.76 -4.94 -11.34
C TYR A 192 -8.71 -6.15 -11.40
N ARG A 193 -9.83 -6.04 -12.12
CA ARG A 193 -10.77 -7.18 -12.30
C ARG A 193 -10.12 -8.39 -12.99
N ALA A 194 -9.18 -8.16 -13.90
CA ALA A 194 -8.44 -9.26 -14.52
C ALA A 194 -7.49 -9.94 -13.53
N LEU A 195 -6.83 -9.16 -12.65
CA LEU A 195 -6.00 -9.71 -11.57
C LEU A 195 -6.83 -10.51 -10.57
N GLU A 196 -7.97 -9.98 -10.13
CA GLU A 196 -8.88 -10.68 -9.20
C GLU A 196 -9.32 -12.06 -9.75
N ARG A 197 -9.52 -12.16 -11.06
CA ARG A 197 -9.94 -13.42 -11.72
C ARG A 197 -8.82 -14.42 -11.92
N THR A 198 -7.59 -13.95 -12.15
CA THR A 198 -6.49 -14.80 -12.62
C THR A 198 -5.42 -15.04 -11.57
N GLY A 199 -5.21 -14.08 -10.67
CA GLY A 199 -4.06 -14.04 -9.76
C GLY A 199 -2.71 -13.86 -10.46
N ASP A 200 -2.67 -13.73 -11.80
CA ASP A 200 -1.45 -13.77 -12.60
C ASP A 200 -1.11 -12.38 -13.17
N ARG A 201 -0.12 -11.74 -12.55
CA ARG A 201 0.34 -10.41 -12.95
C ARG A 201 1.05 -10.40 -14.30
N ASP A 202 1.75 -11.47 -14.66
CA ASP A 202 2.52 -11.52 -15.91
C ASP A 202 1.57 -11.73 -17.08
N LEU A 203 0.58 -12.61 -16.91
CA LEU A 203 -0.51 -12.78 -17.88
C LEU A 203 -1.30 -11.48 -18.08
N VAL A 204 -1.67 -10.79 -17.01
CA VAL A 204 -2.38 -9.51 -17.11
C VAL A 204 -1.51 -8.44 -17.78
N ALA A 205 -0.21 -8.39 -17.49
CA ALA A 205 0.71 -7.49 -18.16
C ALA A 205 0.74 -7.73 -19.69
N GLU A 206 0.84 -8.99 -20.10
CA GLU A 206 0.84 -9.41 -21.50
C GLU A 206 -0.47 -9.03 -22.20
N VAL A 207 -1.62 -9.43 -21.64
CA VAL A 207 -2.94 -9.19 -22.24
C VAL A 207 -3.22 -7.69 -22.44
N PHE A 208 -2.81 -6.86 -21.49
CA PHE A 208 -3.01 -5.41 -21.59
C PHE A 208 -1.87 -4.66 -22.30
N GLY A 209 -0.82 -5.37 -22.74
CA GLY A 209 0.32 -4.75 -23.43
C GLY A 209 1.07 -3.73 -22.57
N ILE A 210 1.17 -3.97 -21.26
CA ILE A 210 1.81 -3.07 -20.29
C ILE A 210 2.98 -3.74 -19.58
N ALA A 211 3.92 -2.95 -19.07
CA ALA A 211 5.01 -3.49 -18.25
C ALA A 211 4.46 -4.08 -16.92
N PRO A 212 5.05 -5.16 -16.37
CA PRO A 212 4.60 -5.77 -15.11
C PRO A 212 4.50 -4.78 -13.94
N ARG A 213 5.45 -3.86 -13.82
CA ARG A 213 5.42 -2.79 -12.80
C ARG A 213 4.20 -1.86 -12.91
N THR A 214 3.66 -1.69 -14.11
CA THR A 214 2.49 -0.84 -14.36
C THR A 214 1.22 -1.51 -13.83
N VAL A 215 1.16 -2.84 -13.83
CA VAL A 215 0.03 -3.61 -13.28
C VAL A 215 -0.20 -3.25 -11.81
N SER A 216 0.85 -3.28 -10.98
CA SER A 216 0.74 -2.92 -9.56
C SER A 216 0.30 -1.48 -9.32
N HIS A 217 0.74 -0.52 -10.15
CA HIS A 217 0.26 0.86 -10.03
C HIS A 217 -1.23 1.00 -10.41
N LYS A 218 -1.69 0.22 -11.39
CA LYS A 218 -3.08 0.22 -11.83
C LYS A 218 -3.98 -0.44 -10.78
N GLU A 219 -3.56 -1.56 -10.21
CA GLU A 219 -4.22 -2.24 -9.09
C GLU A 219 -4.41 -1.29 -7.90
N LYS A 220 -3.33 -0.68 -7.41
CA LYS A 220 -3.40 0.28 -6.28
C LYS A 220 -4.35 1.44 -6.58
N ARG A 221 -4.34 1.95 -7.81
CA ARG A 221 -5.18 3.07 -8.20
C ARG A 221 -6.65 2.65 -8.39
N ALA A 222 -6.91 1.45 -8.89
CA ALA A 222 -8.27 0.89 -8.97
C ALA A 222 -8.85 0.72 -7.56
N LEU A 223 -8.11 0.07 -6.66
CA LEU A 223 -8.49 -0.10 -5.25
C LEU A 223 -8.74 1.25 -4.55
N ALA A 224 -7.92 2.26 -4.83
CA ALA A 224 -8.08 3.60 -4.26
C ALA A 224 -9.36 4.29 -4.73
N TYR A 225 -9.62 4.31 -6.04
CA TYR A 225 -10.72 5.08 -6.60
C TYR A 225 -12.04 4.30 -6.72
N LYS A 226 -12.03 2.96 -6.65
CA LYS A 226 -13.21 2.09 -6.74
C LYS A 226 -14.15 2.51 -7.85
N PHE A 227 -13.64 2.52 -9.08
CA PHE A 227 -14.37 3.10 -10.20
C PHE A 227 -15.59 2.23 -10.56
N PRO A 228 -16.81 2.80 -10.67
CA PRO A 228 -18.02 2.03 -10.89
C PRO A 228 -18.18 1.62 -12.37
N LEU A 229 -17.34 0.72 -12.85
CA LEU A 229 -17.32 0.30 -14.25
C LEU A 229 -18.67 -0.27 -14.71
N ASP A 230 -19.37 -0.99 -13.84
CA ASP A 230 -20.68 -1.60 -14.18
C ASP A 230 -21.76 -0.54 -14.48
N ALA A 231 -21.68 0.65 -13.86
CA ALA A 231 -22.62 1.75 -14.14
C ALA A 231 -22.47 2.30 -15.57
N LEU A 232 -21.27 2.20 -16.15
CA LEU A 232 -21.00 2.57 -17.54
C LEU A 232 -21.35 1.44 -18.51
N GLU A 233 -21.08 0.20 -18.14
CA GLU A 233 -21.38 -0.94 -19.01
C GLU A 233 -22.89 -1.22 -19.10
N SER A 234 -23.65 -0.91 -18.04
CA SER A 234 -25.12 -1.01 -18.04
C SER A 234 -25.82 0.10 -18.84
N SER A 235 -25.18 1.25 -19.04
CA SER A 235 -25.69 2.33 -19.91
C SER A 235 -25.30 2.15 -21.39
N ALA A 236 -24.23 1.39 -21.68
CA ALA A 236 -23.88 0.91 -23.00
C ALA A 236 -24.75 -0.30 -23.39
N GLY A 237 -26.06 -0.08 -23.51
CA GLY A 237 -27.02 -1.10 -23.92
C GLY A 237 -26.56 -1.83 -25.18
N ARG A 238 -26.54 -3.17 -25.11
CA ARG A 238 -26.43 -4.08 -26.25
C ARG A 238 -27.32 -3.54 -27.38
N PRO A 239 -26.82 -3.33 -28.62
CA PRO A 239 -27.67 -2.88 -29.71
C PRO A 239 -28.88 -3.83 -29.80
N ARG A 240 -30.07 -3.24 -29.77
CA ARG A 240 -31.33 -3.97 -29.96
C ARG A 240 -31.16 -4.71 -31.28
N LYS A 241 -31.23 -6.05 -31.25
CA LYS A 241 -31.34 -6.81 -32.49
C LYS A 241 -32.55 -6.21 -33.21
N GLU A 242 -32.32 -5.59 -34.35
CA GLU A 242 -33.40 -5.29 -35.28
C GLU A 242 -34.02 -6.65 -35.59
N ASP A 243 -35.26 -6.84 -35.13
CA ASP A 243 -36.10 -7.93 -35.60
C ASP A 243 -36.22 -7.71 -37.10
N THR A 244 -35.51 -8.53 -37.85
CA THR A 244 -35.69 -8.63 -39.29
C THR A 244 -36.98 -9.38 -39.48
N ASP A 245 -38.09 -8.64 -39.45
CA ASP A 245 -39.37 -9.10 -39.97
C ASP A 245 -39.13 -9.52 -41.42
N THR A 246 -39.19 -10.84 -41.61
CA THR A 246 -39.23 -11.47 -42.92
C THR A 246 -40.72 -11.61 -43.26
N GLU A 247 -41.20 -10.73 -44.14
CA GLU A 247 -42.39 -11.00 -44.97
C GLU A 247 -42.01 -11.91 -46.16
#